data_AF-A0A6J3JVC6-F1
#
_entry.id   AF-A0A6J3JVC6-F1
#
_cell.length_a   1.000
_cell.length_b   1.000
_cell.length_c   1.000
_cell.angle_alpha   90.00
_cell.angle_beta   90.00
_cell.angle_gamma   90.00
#
_symmetry.space_group_name_H-M   'P 1'
#
loop_
_entity.id
_entity.type
_entity.pdbx_description
1 polymer ?
#
loop_
_entity_poly.entity_id
_entity_poly.type
_entity_poly.pdbx_seq_one_letter_code
_entity_poly.pdbx_strand_id
1 'polypeptide(L)' 'MRFPMTLAFILAIFCAIVMAQNDDEIVRLPGKSCKDAPPCPNGRSCMMVAPPCNSDNCDKNPVPSCGRKL' A
#
# COMPACT_ATOMS: atom_id res chain seq x y z
N MET A 1 18.98 -31.29 17.23
CA MET A 1 19.00 -29.81 17.21
C MET A 1 18.85 -29.17 15.81
N ARG A 2 18.54 -29.92 14.73
CA ARG A 2 18.36 -29.32 13.38
C ARG A 2 16.92 -28.93 13.02
N PHE A 3 15.93 -29.68 13.52
CA PHE A 3 14.50 -29.44 13.26
C PHE A 3 13.92 -28.09 13.75
N PRO A 4 14.25 -27.56 14.96
CA PRO A 4 13.62 -26.31 15.41
C PRO A 4 14.12 -25.09 14.63
N MET A 5 15.35 -25.16 14.09
CA MET A 5 15.93 -24.06 13.34
C MET A 5 15.33 -23.94 11.93
N THR A 6 15.07 -25.06 11.26
CA THR A 6 14.38 -25.07 9.97
C THR A 6 12.94 -24.56 10.08
N LEU A 7 12.22 -24.93 11.15
CA LEU A 7 10.86 -24.45 11.38
C LEU A 7 10.81 -22.93 11.59
N ALA A 8 11.73 -22.39 12.40
CA ALA A 8 11.83 -20.95 12.63
C ALA A 8 12.14 -20.18 11.33
N PHE A 9 12.98 -20.74 10.46
CA PHE A 9 13.31 -20.14 9.17
C PHE A 9 12.10 -20.07 8.23
N ILE A 10 11.32 -21.15 8.15
CA ILE A 10 10.10 -21.20 7.34
C ILE A 10 9.08 -20.18 7.86
N LEU A 11 8.90 -20.10 9.19
CA LEU A 11 7.96 -19.16 9.79
C LEU A 11 8.34 -17.69 9.53
N ALA A 12 9.63 -17.36 9.60
CA ALA A 12 10.13 -16.03 9.29
C ALA A 12 9.89 -15.63 7.82
N ILE A 13 10.07 -16.58 6.89
CA ILE A 13 9.80 -16.35 5.46
C ILE A 13 8.30 -16.12 5.22
N PHE A 14 7.43 -16.91 5.85
CA PHE A 14 5.98 -16.72 5.74
C PHE A 14 5.54 -15.35 6.29
N CYS A 15 6.05 -14.92 7.44
CA CYS A 15 5.78 -13.59 7.96
C CYS A 15 6.23 -12.50 6.99
N ALA A 16 7.43 -12.60 6.40
CA ALA A 16 7.92 -11.62 5.44
C ALA A 16 7.03 -11.53 4.17
N ILE A 17 6.56 -12.67 3.66
CA ILE A 17 5.67 -12.72 2.48
C ILE A 17 4.30 -12.09 2.79
N VAL A 18 3.73 -12.37 3.97
CA VAL A 18 2.46 -11.79 4.40
C VAL A 18 2.56 -10.27 4.58
N MET A 19 3.68 -9.77 5.11
CA MET A 19 3.91 -8.32 5.23
C MET A 19 4.07 -7.66 3.85
N ALA A 20 4.77 -8.30 2.90
CA ALA A 20 4.97 -7.78 1.54
C ALA A 20 3.70 -7.75 0.66
N GLN A 21 2.65 -8.50 1.02
CA GLN A 21 1.35 -8.38 0.33
C GLN A 21 0.53 -7.16 0.77
N ASN A 22 1.00 -6.41 1.78
CA ASN A 22 0.41 -5.12 2.14
C ASN A 22 1.00 -3.95 1.34
N ASP A 23 2.02 -4.19 0.49
CA ASP A 23 2.58 -3.21 -0.46
C ASP A 23 1.65 -2.87 -1.65
N ASP A 24 0.43 -3.38 -1.61
CA ASP A 24 -0.73 -2.80 -2.28
C ASP A 24 -1.15 -1.44 -1.67
N GLU A 25 -0.20 -0.79 -0.98
CA GLU A 25 -0.29 0.48 -0.30
C GLU A 25 -0.53 1.57 -1.34
N ILE A 26 -1.80 1.91 -1.51
CA ILE A 26 -2.25 3.10 -2.20
C ILE A 26 -1.71 4.29 -1.40
N VAL A 27 -0.53 4.78 -1.79
CA VAL A 27 0.12 5.92 -1.12
C VAL A 27 -0.68 7.17 -1.45
N ARG A 28 -1.30 7.80 -0.45
CA ARG A 28 -1.99 9.08 -0.64
C ARG A 28 -0.97 10.17 -0.88
N LEU A 29 -1.17 10.95 -1.93
CA LEU A 29 -0.38 12.15 -2.16
C LEU A 29 -1.05 13.37 -1.54
N PRO A 30 -0.28 14.36 -1.09
CA PRO A 30 -0.81 15.67 -0.77
C PRO A 30 -1.35 16.34 -2.05
N GLY A 31 -2.47 17.05 -1.92
CA GLY A 31 -3.09 17.80 -3.01
C GLY A 31 -4.55 17.42 -3.25
N LYS A 32 -5.23 18.20 -4.10
CA LYS A 32 -6.63 17.95 -4.49
C LYS A 32 -6.76 17.09 -5.75
N SER A 33 -5.71 16.99 -6.54
CA SER A 33 -5.71 16.30 -7.84
C SER A 33 -4.30 15.86 -8.23
N CYS A 34 -4.20 14.84 -9.09
CA CYS A 34 -2.92 14.34 -9.61
C CYS A 34 -2.11 15.39 -10.41
N LYS A 35 -2.72 16.51 -10.83
CA LYS A 35 -2.04 17.62 -11.50
C LYS A 35 -1.26 18.50 -10.53
N ASP A 36 -1.72 18.58 -9.29
CA ASP A 36 -1.14 19.40 -8.22
C ASP A 36 -0.31 18.56 -7.24
N ALA A 37 -0.45 17.25 -7.30
CA ALA A 37 0.28 16.30 -6.47
C ALA A 37 1.72 16.08 -7.01
N PRO A 38 2.69 15.81 -6.13
CA PRO A 38 4.04 15.46 -6.56
C PRO A 38 4.05 14.17 -7.41
N PRO A 39 5.07 13.96 -8.25
CA PRO A 39 5.18 12.72 -9.01
C PRO A 39 5.32 11.51 -8.08
N CYS A 40 4.62 10.42 -8.42
CA CYS A 40 4.71 9.19 -7.65
C CYS A 40 6.11 8.57 -7.73
N PRO A 41 6.65 8.08 -6.60
CA PRO A 41 7.93 7.39 -6.59
C PRO A 41 7.85 6.10 -7.41
N ASN A 42 8.98 5.69 -7.97
CA ASN A 42 9.13 4.45 -8.77
C ASN A 42 8.30 4.42 -10.07
N GLY A 43 7.93 5.58 -10.63
CA GLY A 43 7.21 5.66 -11.91
C GLY A 43 5.78 5.12 -11.86
N ARG A 44 5.19 5.00 -10.66
CA ARG A 44 3.80 4.59 -10.49
C ARG A 44 2.87 5.66 -11.08
N SER A 45 1.74 5.27 -11.66
CA SER A 45 0.73 6.22 -12.14
C SER A 45 -0.05 6.81 -10.97
N CYS A 46 -0.23 8.14 -10.97
CA CYS A 46 -1.16 8.78 -10.04
C CYS A 46 -2.61 8.49 -10.47
N MET A 47 -3.44 8.13 -9.53
CA MET A 47 -4.86 7.84 -9.69
C MET A 47 -5.67 8.56 -8.61
N MET A 48 -6.87 9.02 -8.96
CA MET A 48 -7.80 9.58 -7.98
C MET A 48 -8.60 8.42 -7.37
N VAL A 49 -8.41 8.16 -6.09
CA VAL A 49 -9.01 7.00 -5.41
C VAL A 49 -9.90 7.49 -4.28
N ALA A 50 -11.08 6.89 -4.14
CA ALA A 50 -11.95 7.15 -3.00
C ALA A 50 -11.27 6.69 -1.71
N PRO A 51 -11.28 7.50 -0.64
CA PRO A 51 -10.71 7.09 0.62
C PRO A 51 -11.49 5.88 1.18
N PRO A 52 -10.83 4.95 1.89
CA PRO A 52 -11.55 3.94 2.66
C PRO A 52 -12.55 4.62 3.58
N CYS A 53 -13.78 4.08 3.63
CA CYS A 53 -14.76 4.53 4.58
C CYS A 53 -14.38 4.03 5.97
N ASN A 54 -14.22 4.96 6.91
CA ASN A 54 -14.19 4.63 8.34
C ASN A 54 -15.62 4.75 8.89
N SER A 55 -15.93 4.05 9.99
CA SER A 55 -17.29 4.03 10.57
C SER A 55 -17.91 5.41 10.79
N ASP A 56 -17.09 6.44 10.99
CA ASP A 56 -17.53 7.82 11.25
C ASP A 56 -17.57 8.72 10.02
N ASN A 57 -16.88 8.37 8.93
CA ASN A 57 -16.86 9.20 7.73
C ASN A 57 -16.54 8.39 6.47
N CYS A 58 -17.57 8.20 5.62
CA CYS A 58 -17.41 7.74 4.24
C CYS A 58 -17.22 8.96 3.32
N ASP A 59 -16.14 9.71 3.51
CA ASP A 59 -15.82 10.84 2.64
C ASP A 59 -15.76 10.34 1.18
N LYS A 60 -16.66 10.78 0.31
CA LYS A 60 -16.70 10.30 -1.08
C LYS A 60 -15.72 11.03 -1.98
N ASN A 61 -15.06 12.07 -1.46
CA ASN A 61 -14.24 12.91 -2.29
C ASN A 61 -12.93 12.18 -2.62
N PRO A 62 -12.69 11.84 -3.90
CA PRO A 62 -11.52 11.08 -4.28
C PRO A 62 -10.26 11.92 -4.04
N VAL A 63 -9.20 11.26 -3.57
CA VAL A 63 -7.91 11.88 -3.26
C VAL A 63 -6.84 11.34 -4.20
N PRO A 64 -5.85 12.18 -4.60
CA PRO A 64 -4.76 11.73 -5.44
C PRO A 64 -3.93 10.70 -4.68
N SER A 65 -3.73 9.55 -5.30
CA SER A 65 -3.01 8.42 -4.72
C SER A 65 -2.13 7.73 -5.76
N CYS A 66 -1.00 7.16 -5.34
CA CYS A 66 -0.17 6.35 -6.22
C CYS A 66 -0.77 4.96 -6.32
N GLY A 67 -1.02 4.53 -7.56
CA GLY A 67 -1.51 3.19 -7.82
C GLY A 67 -0.50 2.10 -7.50
N ARG A 68 -0.98 0.85 -7.54
CA ARG A 68 -0.09 -0.32 -7.57
C ARG A 68 0.87 -0.20 -8.75
N LYS A 69 2.10 -0.65 -8.54
CA LYS A 69 3.08 -0.81 -9.61
C LYS A 69 2.51 -1.86 -10.57
N LEU A 70 2.14 -1.45 -11.79
CA LEU A 70 1.78 -2.37 -12.87
C LEU A 70 2.98 -3.25 -13.25
#